data_AF-A0A7Y4ZCH0-F1
#
_entry.id   AF-A0A7Y4ZCH0-F1
#
_cell.length_a   1.000
_cell.length_b   1.000
_cell.length_c   1.000
_cell.angle_alpha   90.00
_cell.angle_beta   90.00
_cell.angle_gamma   90.00
#
_symmetry.space_group_name_H-M   'P 1'
#
loop_
_entity.id
_entity.type
_entity.pdbx_description
1 polymer ?
#
loop_
_entity_poly.entity_id
_entity_poly.type
_entity_poly.pdbx_seq_one_letter_code
_entity_poly.pdbx_strand_id
1 'polypeptide(L)'
;MSAYLLDTHALIWFLQGDEHLSAKAQEIISDETSTLYLSIVSLWEMAIKISLGKLKLSQPLDQVISSLGRLNINSLPIKENHVLGLLNMPFVHRDPFDRLLISQALEENLIFISNEAMFLDYGIKAVW
;
A
#
# COMPACT_ATOMS: atom_id res chain seq x y z
N MET A 1 5.16 3.97 18.53
CA MET A 1 4.12 4.07 17.48
C MET A 1 4.62 3.32 16.29
N SER A 2 3.82 2.41 15.74
CA SER A 2 4.16 1.66 14.53
C SER A 2 3.60 2.40 13.32
N ALA A 3 4.38 2.46 12.25
CA ALA A 3 3.99 3.05 10.99
C ALA A 3 3.73 1.95 9.96
N TYR A 4 2.63 2.07 9.21
CA TYR A 4 2.15 1.04 8.31
C TYR A 4 2.00 1.57 6.89
N LEU A 5 2.31 0.74 5.91
CA LEU A 5 2.07 1.01 4.50
C LEU A 5 0.99 0.05 4.00
N LEU A 6 -0.11 0.59 3.50
CA LEU A 6 -1.22 -0.19 2.96
C LEU A 6 -0.90 -0.63 1.53
N ASP A 7 -1.17 -1.91 1.26
CA ASP A 7 -1.32 -2.41 -0.10
C ASP A 7 -2.59 -1.85 -0.76
N THR A 8 -2.60 -1.81 -2.08
CA THR A 8 -3.74 -1.38 -2.90
C THR A 8 -4.99 -2.20 -2.56
N HIS A 9 -4.87 -3.52 -2.45
CA HIS A 9 -6.02 -4.37 -2.16
C HIS A 9 -6.56 -4.17 -0.74
N ALA A 10 -5.67 -3.96 0.24
CA ALA A 10 -6.06 -3.71 1.64
C ALA A 10 -6.89 -2.43 1.76
N LEU A 11 -6.48 -1.35 1.07
CA LEU A 11 -7.27 -0.12 0.99
C LEU A 11 -8.65 -0.38 0.36
N ILE A 12 -8.70 -1.08 -0.77
CA ILE A 12 -9.95 -1.33 -1.49
C ILE A 12 -10.92 -2.12 -0.62
N TRP A 13 -10.46 -3.20 0.01
CA TRP A 13 -11.28 -4.03 0.89
C TRP A 13 -11.75 -3.27 2.12
N PHE A 14 -10.89 -2.46 2.73
CA PHE A 14 -11.28 -1.60 3.84
C PHE A 14 -12.40 -0.62 3.46
N LEU A 15 -12.26 0.06 2.32
CA LEU A 15 -13.27 1.02 1.83
C LEU A 15 -14.61 0.35 1.47
N GLN A 16 -14.59 -0.94 1.17
CA GLN A 16 -15.76 -1.71 0.78
C GLN A 16 -16.38 -2.51 1.93
N GLY A 17 -15.74 -2.55 3.10
CA GLY A 17 -16.13 -3.44 4.19
C GLY A 17 -16.08 -4.91 3.78
N ASP A 18 -15.11 -5.26 2.93
CA ASP A 18 -14.98 -6.59 2.34
C ASP A 18 -14.45 -7.60 3.37
N GLU A 19 -15.04 -8.81 3.39
CA GLU A 19 -14.68 -9.89 4.31
C GLU A 19 -13.28 -10.48 4.09
N HIS A 20 -12.68 -10.23 2.93
CA HIS A 20 -11.30 -10.64 2.66
C HIS A 20 -10.29 -9.84 3.48
N LEU A 21 -10.64 -8.65 3.96
CA LEU A 21 -9.79 -7.91 4.89
C LEU A 21 -9.77 -8.65 6.22
N SER A 22 -8.58 -9.08 6.63
CA SER A 22 -8.35 -9.73 7.90
C SER A 22 -8.74 -8.84 9.08
N ALA A 23 -9.17 -9.48 10.17
CA ALA A 23 -9.53 -8.78 11.40
C ALA A 23 -8.37 -7.93 11.94
N LYS A 24 -7.11 -8.38 11.75
CA LYS A 24 -5.94 -7.65 12.24
C LYS A 24 -5.62 -6.43 11.40
N ALA A 25 -5.71 -6.51 10.07
CA ALA A 25 -5.62 -5.33 9.21
C ALA A 25 -6.75 -4.34 9.49
N GLN A 26 -7.99 -4.80 9.65
CA GLN A 26 -9.12 -3.95 10.03
C GLN A 26 -8.89 -3.22 11.36
N GLU A 27 -8.38 -3.92 12.39
CA GLU A 27 -8.04 -3.34 13.69
C GLU A 27 -6.99 -2.23 13.54
N ILE A 28 -5.91 -2.49 12.81
CA ILE A 28 -4.81 -1.52 12.60
C ILE A 28 -5.27 -0.30 11.81
N ILE A 29 -6.03 -0.49 10.73
CA ILE A 29 -6.50 0.63 9.89
C ILE A 29 -7.52 1.49 10.66
N SER A 30 -8.28 0.89 11.58
CA SER A 30 -9.28 1.62 12.39
C SER A 30 -8.69 2.25 13.66
N ASP A 31 -7.43 1.96 14.00
CA ASP A 31 -6.76 2.49 15.19
C ASP A 31 -6.17 3.88 14.94
N GLU A 32 -6.73 4.89 15.61
CA GLU A 32 -6.28 6.29 15.51
C GLU A 32 -4.83 6.53 15.98
N THR A 33 -4.24 5.58 16.72
CA THR A 33 -2.85 5.67 17.18
C THR A 33 -1.84 5.13 16.17
N SER A 34 -2.32 4.44 15.13
CA SER A 34 -1.48 3.90 14.06
C SER A 34 -1.19 4.98 13.02
N THR A 35 0.08 5.11 12.61
CA THR A 35 0.44 6.00 11.50
C THR A 35 0.31 5.25 10.18
N LEU A 36 -0.68 5.61 9.38
CA LEU A 36 -1.00 4.90 8.14
C LEU A 36 -0.49 5.68 6.92
N TYR A 37 0.05 4.94 5.96
CA TYR A 37 0.51 5.46 4.68
C TYR A 37 -0.13 4.69 3.53
N LEU A 38 -0.43 5.39 2.44
CA LEU A 38 -0.70 4.83 1.12
C LEU A 38 0.31 5.42 0.14
N SER A 39 0.99 4.58 -0.62
CA SER A 39 1.94 5.06 -1.61
C SER A 39 1.25 5.70 -2.81
N ILE A 40 1.85 6.78 -3.33
CA ILE A 40 1.49 7.31 -4.65
C ILE A 40 1.70 6.29 -5.78
N VAL A 41 2.57 5.29 -5.58
CA VAL A 41 2.78 4.17 -6.52
C VAL A 41 1.52 3.33 -6.66
N SER A 42 0.85 3.00 -5.55
CA SER A 42 -0.43 2.30 -5.55
C SER A 42 -1.50 3.10 -6.29
N LEU A 43 -1.58 4.42 -6.05
CA LEU A 43 -2.51 5.29 -6.77
C LEU A 43 -2.20 5.37 -8.27
N TRP A 44 -0.92 5.41 -8.64
CA TRP A 44 -0.46 5.38 -10.03
C TRP A 44 -0.86 4.08 -10.73
N GLU A 45 -0.64 2.94 -10.09
CA GLU A 45 -1.04 1.63 -10.59
C GLU A 45 -2.56 1.52 -10.74
N MET A 46 -3.33 1.97 -9.73
CA MET A 46 -4.79 2.02 -9.78
C MET A 46 -5.28 2.83 -10.98
N ALA A 47 -4.73 4.02 -11.20
CA ALA A 47 -5.11 4.87 -12.33
C ALA A 47 -4.88 4.17 -13.68
N ILE A 48 -3.73 3.50 -13.85
CA ILE A 48 -3.44 2.71 -15.04
C ILE A 48 -4.44 1.57 -15.19
N LYS A 49 -4.65 0.75 -14.15
CA LYS A 49 -5.59 -0.38 -14.18
C LYS A 49 -7.02 0.07 -14.51
N ILE A 50 -7.46 1.22 -13.99
CA ILE A 50 -8.77 1.82 -14.31
C ILE A 50 -8.84 2.22 -15.79
N SER A 51 -7.83 2.93 -16.30
CA SER A 51 -7.80 3.34 -17.72
C SER A 51 -7.80 2.17 -18.70
N LEU A 52 -7.23 1.03 -18.29
CA LEU A 52 -7.21 -0.21 -19.05
C LEU A 52 -8.47 -1.08 -18.84
N GLY A 53 -9.42 -0.63 -18.00
CA GLY A 53 -10.64 -1.38 -17.66
C GLY A 53 -10.40 -2.62 -16.79
N LYS A 54 -9.21 -2.76 -16.21
CA LYS A 54 -8.78 -3.90 -15.38
C LYS A 54 -9.13 -3.75 -13.90
N LEU A 55 -9.47 -2.55 -13.46
CA LEU A 55 -9.93 -2.25 -12.09
C LEU A 55 -11.22 -1.43 -12.15
N LYS A 56 -12.20 -1.83 -11.36
CA LYS A 56 -13.43 -1.08 -11.12
C LYS A 56 -13.53 -0.80 -9.63
N LEU A 57 -13.65 0.47 -9.27
CA LEU A 57 -13.87 0.90 -7.90
C LEU A 57 -15.36 1.19 -7.69
N SER A 58 -15.83 1.05 -6.46
CA SER A 58 -17.19 1.45 -6.05
C SER A 58 -17.42 2.96 -6.14
N GLN A 59 -16.34 3.74 -6.14
CA GLN A 59 -16.35 5.20 -6.29
C GLN A 59 -15.18 5.67 -7.17
N PRO A 60 -15.27 6.85 -7.80
CA PRO A 60 -14.18 7.44 -8.57
C PRO A 60 -12.86 7.57 -7.79
N LEU A 61 -11.72 7.45 -8.48
CA LEU A 61 -10.40 7.46 -7.85
C LEU A 61 -10.09 8.77 -7.10
N ASP A 62 -10.55 9.91 -7.62
CA ASP A 62 -10.43 11.22 -6.96
C ASP A 62 -11.21 11.27 -5.63
N GLN A 63 -12.34 10.57 -5.53
CA GLN A 63 -13.08 10.42 -4.27
C GLN A 63 -12.36 9.51 -3.29
N VAL A 64 -11.73 8.42 -3.76
CA VAL A 64 -10.85 7.59 -2.93
C VAL A 64 -9.72 8.43 -2.35
N ILE A 65 -9.01 9.20 -3.19
CA ILE A 65 -7.90 10.07 -2.76
C ILE A 65 -8.38 11.10 -1.73
N SER A 66 -9.54 11.73 -1.98
CA SER A 66 -10.13 12.72 -1.07
C SER A 66 -10.62 12.11 0.26
N SER A 67 -10.81 10.78 0.32
CA SER A 67 -11.19 10.08 1.55
C SER A 67 -10.00 9.77 2.46
N LEU A 68 -8.77 9.71 1.94
CA LEU A 68 -7.58 9.31 2.71
C LEU A 68 -7.37 10.17 3.95
N GLY A 69 -7.53 11.49 3.82
CA GLY A 69 -7.40 12.41 4.96
C GLY A 69 -8.46 12.20 6.05
N ARG A 70 -9.66 11.72 5.70
CA ARG A 70 -10.71 11.37 6.67
C ARG A 70 -10.43 10.05 7.39
N LEU A 71 -9.60 9.20 6.80
CA LEU A 71 -9.17 7.92 7.34
C LEU A 71 -7.82 8.00 8.06
N ASN A 72 -7.28 9.21 8.25
CA ASN A 72 -5.92 9.43 8.77
C ASN A 72 -4.82 8.66 7.98
N ILE A 73 -5.06 8.40 6.69
CA ILE A 73 -4.10 7.77 5.80
C ILE A 73 -3.32 8.86 5.07
N ASN A 74 -2.00 8.85 5.26
CA ASN A 74 -1.10 9.81 4.64
C ASN A 74 -0.66 9.33 3.26
N SER A 75 -0.64 10.22 2.27
CA SER A 75 -0.02 9.89 0.98
C SER A 75 1.52 9.87 1.14
N LEU A 76 2.15 8.77 0.74
CA LEU A 76 3.60 8.61 0.77
C LEU A 76 4.19 8.96 -0.61
N PRO A 77 4.90 10.09 -0.75
CA PRO A 77 5.53 10.47 -2.01
C PRO A 77 6.74 9.56 -2.32
N ILE A 78 7.10 9.49 -3.60
CA ILE A 78 8.35 8.88 -4.03
C ILE A 78 9.50 9.87 -3.78
N LYS A 79 10.56 9.39 -3.16
CA LYS A 79 11.82 10.11 -2.90
C LYS A 79 12.97 9.42 -3.63
N GLU A 80 14.09 10.10 -3.77
CA GLU A 80 15.27 9.59 -4.47
C GLU A 80 15.82 8.30 -3.85
N ASN A 81 15.79 8.17 -2.51
CA ASN A 81 16.24 6.97 -1.83
C ASN A 81 15.37 5.75 -2.15
N HIS A 82 14.06 5.92 -2.37
CA HIS A 82 13.19 4.83 -2.84
C HIS A 82 13.61 4.32 -4.21
N VAL A 83 14.08 5.20 -5.09
CA VAL A 83 14.58 4.83 -6.42
C VAL A 83 15.95 4.16 -6.32
N LEU A 84 16.85 4.71 -5.49
CA LEU A 84 18.18 4.15 -5.29
C LEU A 84 18.14 2.76 -4.64
N GLY A 85 17.18 2.51 -3.75
CA GLY A 85 16.95 1.21 -3.11
C GLY A 85 16.72 0.08 -4.13
N LEU A 86 16.12 0.39 -5.29
CA LEU A 86 15.88 -0.59 -6.36
C LEU A 86 17.15 -1.23 -6.93
N LEU A 87 18.30 -0.55 -6.85
CA LEU A 87 19.58 -1.05 -7.39
C LEU A 87 20.06 -2.32 -6.68
N ASN A 88 19.78 -2.42 -5.39
CA ASN A 88 20.23 -3.54 -4.55
C ASN A 88 19.13 -4.57 -4.29
N MET A 89 17.95 -4.36 -4.87
CA MET A 89 16.76 -5.14 -4.60
C MET A 89 16.70 -6.42 -5.45
N PRO A 90 16.54 -7.61 -4.85
CA PRO A 90 16.49 -8.87 -5.60
C PRO A 90 15.28 -8.94 -6.55
N PHE A 91 15.41 -9.71 -7.62
CA PHE A 91 14.34 -9.94 -8.60
C PHE A 91 13.42 -11.10 -8.20
N VAL A 92 12.75 -10.98 -7.04
CA VAL A 92 11.63 -11.86 -6.65
C VAL A 92 10.36 -11.41 -7.38
N HIS A 93 9.99 -10.12 -7.26
CA HIS A 93 8.99 -9.45 -8.10
C HIS A 93 9.63 -8.87 -9.37
N ARG A 94 8.86 -8.94 -10.46
CA ARG A 94 9.18 -8.32 -11.75
C ARG A 94 8.34 -7.09 -12.05
N ASP A 95 7.23 -6.91 -11.36
CA ASP A 95 6.38 -5.74 -11.53
C ASP A 95 7.08 -4.49 -10.97
N PRO A 96 7.21 -3.41 -11.75
CA PRO A 96 7.92 -2.21 -11.31
C PRO A 96 7.19 -1.44 -10.19
N PHE A 97 5.86 -1.53 -10.10
CA PHE A 97 5.08 -0.88 -9.04
C PHE A 97 5.34 -1.59 -7.71
N ASP A 98 5.21 -2.92 -7.68
CA ASP A 98 5.48 -3.71 -6.48
C ASP A 98 6.90 -3.49 -5.99
N ARG A 99 7.88 -3.47 -6.90
CA ARG A 99 9.27 -3.23 -6.55
C ARG A 99 9.50 -1.87 -5.88
N LEU A 100 8.90 -0.81 -6.43
CA LEU A 100 9.04 0.52 -5.84
C LEU A 100 8.27 0.65 -4.52
N LEU A 101 7.11 0.00 -4.41
CA LEU A 101 6.30 -0.04 -3.20
C LEU A 101 7.03 -0.75 -2.05
N ILE A 102 7.66 -1.88 -2.33
CA ILE A 102 8.55 -2.58 -1.40
C ILE A 102 9.73 -1.70 -1.01
N SER A 103 10.38 -1.04 -1.98
CA SER A 103 11.51 -0.17 -1.68
C SER A 103 11.11 0.98 -0.75
N GLN A 104 9.89 1.51 -0.89
CA GLN A 104 9.35 2.49 0.06
C GLN A 104 9.15 1.90 1.45
N ALA A 105 8.60 0.69 1.57
CA ALA A 105 8.43 0.03 2.86
C ALA A 105 9.77 -0.17 3.59
N LEU A 106 10.81 -0.60 2.85
CA LEU A 106 12.15 -0.83 3.38
C LEU A 106 12.82 0.48 3.82
N GLU A 107 12.86 1.47 2.93
CA GLU A 107 13.56 2.74 3.19
C GLU A 107 12.92 3.57 4.30
N GLU A 108 11.59 3.50 4.45
CA GLU A 108 10.84 4.22 5.48
C GLU A 108 10.58 3.36 6.74
N ASN A 109 11.10 2.12 6.80
CA ASN A 109 10.91 1.17 7.89
C ASN A 109 9.42 0.92 8.26
N LEU A 110 8.56 0.79 7.25
CA LEU A 110 7.12 0.60 7.42
C LEU A 110 6.75 -0.88 7.50
N ILE A 111 5.74 -1.18 8.31
CA ILE A 111 5.11 -2.51 8.35
C ILE A 111 4.06 -2.57 7.23
N PHE A 112 4.18 -3.54 6.35
CA PHE A 112 3.31 -3.66 5.19
C PHE A 112 2.00 -4.37 5.57
N ILE A 113 0.84 -3.77 5.23
CA ILE A 113 -0.47 -4.40 5.43
C ILE A 113 -0.86 -5.07 4.12
N SER A 114 -0.60 -6.37 4.02
CA SER A 114 -0.80 -7.17 2.81
C SER A 114 -0.85 -8.66 3.14
N ASN A 115 -1.64 -9.43 2.37
CA ASN A 115 -1.65 -10.89 2.45
C ASN A 115 -0.58 -11.56 1.57
N GLU A 116 0.22 -10.78 0.83
CA GLU A 116 1.19 -11.33 -0.10
C GLU A 116 2.46 -11.81 0.61
N ALA A 117 2.64 -13.12 0.65
CA ALA A 117 3.78 -13.76 1.32
C ALA A 117 5.13 -13.40 0.68
N MET A 118 5.17 -13.09 -0.62
CA MET A 118 6.41 -12.78 -1.35
C MET A 118 7.11 -11.51 -0.85
N PHE A 119 6.42 -10.62 -0.13
CA PHE A 119 7.04 -9.44 0.49
C PHE A 119 8.00 -9.81 1.63
N LEU A 120 7.81 -10.96 2.27
CA LEU A 120 8.70 -11.44 3.33
C LEU A 120 10.08 -11.83 2.79
N ASP A 121 10.17 -12.25 1.52
CA ASP A 121 11.44 -12.59 0.86
C ASP A 121 12.35 -11.36 0.67
N TYR A 122 11.81 -10.15 0.84
CA TYR A 122 12.55 -8.89 0.84
C TYR A 122 13.00 -8.44 2.24
N GLY A 123 12.67 -9.19 3.29
CA GLY A 123 12.94 -8.81 4.67
C GLY A 123 12.00 -7.72 5.21
N ILE A 124 10.89 -7.45 4.52
CA ILE A 124 9.85 -6.53 5.01
C ILE A 124 9.05 -7.23 6.11
N LYS A 125 8.64 -6.46 7.12
CA LYS A 125 7.64 -6.90 8.09
C LYS A 125 6.26 -6.73 7.49
N ALA A 126 5.49 -7.81 7.39
CA ALA A 126 4.10 -7.75 6.93
C ALA A 126 3.13 -8.13 8.06
N VAL A 127 1.91 -7.60 7.99
CA VAL A 127 0.78 -7.98 8.84
C VAL A 127 -0.44 -8.21 7.96
N TRP A 128 -1.16 -9.29 8.28
CA TRP A 128 -2.49 -9.57 7.75
C TRP A 128 -3.42 -9.88 8.91
#